data_AF-A0A0J8RW65-F1
#
_entry.id   AF-A0A0J8RW65-F1
#
_cell.length_a   1.000
_cell.length_b   1.000
_cell.length_c   1.000
_cell.angle_alpha   90.00
_cell.angle_beta   90.00
_cell.angle_gamma   90.00
#
_symmetry.space_group_name_H-M   'P 1'
#
loop_
_entity.id
_entity.type
_entity.pdbx_description
1 polymer ?
#
loop_
_entity_poly.entity_id
_entity_poly.type
_entity_poly.pdbx_seq_one_letter_code
_entity_poly.pdbx_strand_id
1 'polypeptide(L)'
;MGALVRMTEYWSLLPNTKGLNCPVNFEAGDLEEFHKNEEIWFAMNAVVNLWRDKIGVNDDGWVSNEGYADAVKTTKRLKDELLGEMMGGKGDEEDISLLHKGWPFQDHEEVD
;
A
#
# COMPACT_ATOMS: atom_id res chain seq x y z
N MET A 1 -11.47 5.32 -5.56
CA MET A 1 -12.74 4.70 -5.12
C MET A 1 -13.26 5.30 -3.81
N GLY A 2 -12.46 5.43 -2.74
CA GLY A 2 -12.94 5.95 -1.45
C GLY A 2 -13.57 7.34 -1.47
N ALA A 3 -13.09 8.26 -2.31
CA ALA A 3 -13.76 9.56 -2.49
C ALA A 3 -15.17 9.43 -3.09
N LEU A 4 -15.38 8.46 -3.99
CA LEU A 4 -16.68 8.20 -4.62
C LEU A 4 -17.67 7.58 -3.61
N VAL A 5 -17.21 6.59 -2.83
CA VAL A 5 -17.99 5.98 -1.74
C VAL A 5 -18.45 7.05 -0.74
N ARG A 6 -17.52 7.86 -0.23
CA ARG A 6 -17.85 8.99 0.66
C ARG A 6 -18.82 10.00 0.03
N MET A 7 -18.66 10.30 -1.26
CA MET A 7 -19.59 11.18 -1.97
C MET A 7 -21.02 10.62 -2.02
N THR A 8 -21.18 9.29 -2.15
CA THR A 8 -22.51 8.66 -2.08
C THR A 8 -23.10 8.69 -0.68
N GLU A 9 -22.29 8.45 0.35
CA GLU A 9 -22.71 8.49 1.77
C GLU A 9 -23.16 9.89 2.20
N TYR A 10 -22.42 10.92 1.77
CA TYR A 10 -22.72 12.32 2.10
C TYR A 10 -23.55 13.04 1.03
N TRP A 11 -24.14 12.31 0.08
CA TRP A 11 -24.87 12.89 -1.05
C TRP A 11 -25.92 13.92 -0.61
N SER A 12 -26.67 13.62 0.47
CA SER A 12 -27.71 14.49 1.02
C SER A 12 -27.20 15.81 1.60
N LEU A 13 -25.90 15.91 1.88
CA LEU A 13 -25.24 17.11 2.41
C LEU A 13 -24.66 18.00 1.31
N LEU A 14 -24.59 17.53 0.07
CA LEU A 14 -24.04 18.30 -1.05
C LEU A 14 -25.01 19.43 -1.47
N PRO A 15 -24.48 20.55 -2.00
CA PRO A 15 -25.33 21.61 -2.55
C PRO A 15 -26.18 21.08 -3.71
N ASN A 16 -27.44 21.53 -3.80
CA ASN A 16 -28.38 21.23 -4.88
C ASN A 16 -28.79 19.75 -5.03
N THR A 17 -28.54 18.88 -4.04
CA THR A 17 -28.96 17.47 -4.06
C THR A 17 -30.22 17.19 -3.24
N LYS A 18 -30.76 18.21 -2.55
CA LYS A 18 -31.93 18.07 -1.68
C LYS A 18 -33.15 17.56 -2.47
N GLY A 19 -33.65 16.37 -2.10
CA GLY A 19 -34.77 15.72 -2.76
C GLY A 19 -34.39 14.96 -4.04
N LEU A 20 -33.11 14.91 -4.41
CA LEU A 20 -32.60 14.12 -5.53
C LEU A 20 -31.94 12.84 -5.00
N ASN A 21 -32.22 11.72 -5.67
CA ASN A 21 -31.51 10.47 -5.40
C ASN A 21 -30.07 10.56 -5.89
N CYS A 22 -29.14 9.89 -5.20
CA CYS A 22 -27.78 9.79 -5.67
C CYS A 22 -27.75 9.01 -6.99
N PRO A 23 -27.09 9.53 -8.05
CA PRO A 23 -27.04 8.85 -9.34
C PRO A 23 -26.10 7.62 -9.32
N VAL A 24 -25.27 7.50 -8.30
CA VAL A 24 -24.35 6.38 -8.09
C VAL A 24 -24.85 5.58 -6.91
N ASN A 25 -24.93 4.27 -7.07
CA ASN A 25 -25.23 3.34 -6.00
C ASN A 25 -24.29 2.16 -6.11
N PHE A 26 -23.79 1.68 -4.98
CA PHE A 26 -22.93 0.50 -4.92
C PHE A 26 -23.73 -0.68 -4.40
N GLU A 27 -23.38 -1.88 -4.85
CA GLU A 27 -23.90 -3.09 -4.23
C GLU A 27 -23.28 -3.25 -2.83
N ALA A 28 -24.03 -3.85 -1.91
CA ALA A 28 -23.55 -3.98 -0.53
C ALA A 28 -22.25 -4.82 -0.44
N GLY A 29 -22.11 -5.83 -1.31
CA GLY A 29 -20.91 -6.65 -1.40
C GLY A 29 -19.69 -5.86 -1.87
N ASP A 30 -19.86 -4.97 -2.87
CA ASP A 30 -18.78 -4.13 -3.38
C ASP A 30 -18.25 -3.18 -2.30
N LEU A 31 -19.13 -2.64 -1.45
CA LEU A 31 -18.75 -1.78 -0.34
C LEU A 31 -18.00 -2.54 0.74
N GLU A 32 -18.47 -3.74 1.11
CA GLU A 32 -17.80 -4.58 2.11
C GLU A 32 -16.38 -4.96 1.65
N GLU A 33 -16.24 -5.39 0.39
CA GLU A 33 -14.94 -5.69 -0.20
C GLU A 33 -14.04 -4.45 -0.25
N PHE A 34 -14.60 -3.30 -0.65
CA PHE A 34 -13.87 -2.04 -0.67
C PHE A 34 -13.33 -1.67 0.71
N HIS A 35 -14.14 -1.73 1.77
CA HIS A 35 -13.70 -1.38 3.12
C HIS A 35 -12.62 -2.33 3.64
N LYS A 36 -12.75 -3.63 3.39
CA LYS A 36 -11.71 -4.60 3.73
C LYS A 36 -10.39 -4.27 3.03
N ASN A 37 -10.45 -3.96 1.75
CA ASN A 37 -9.26 -3.59 0.98
C ASN A 37 -8.68 -2.24 1.46
N GLU A 38 -9.51 -1.25 1.77
CA GLU A 38 -9.07 0.06 2.27
C GLU A 38 -8.30 -0.06 3.59
N GLU A 39 -8.76 -0.92 4.52
CA GLU A 39 -8.07 -1.19 5.77
C GLU A 39 -6.69 -1.82 5.55
N ILE A 40 -6.61 -2.82 4.65
CA ILE A 40 -5.34 -3.46 4.28
C ILE A 40 -4.38 -2.43 3.67
N TRP A 41 -4.85 -1.61 2.73
CA TRP A 41 -4.05 -0.56 2.11
C TRP A 41 -3.53 0.47 3.12
N PHE A 42 -4.38 0.87 4.07
CA PHE A 42 -3.99 1.78 5.15
C PHE A 42 -2.87 1.19 6.02
N ALA A 43 -3.02 -0.07 6.44
CA ALA A 43 -1.99 -0.77 7.22
C ALA A 43 -0.69 -0.92 6.43
N MET A 44 -0.77 -1.28 5.14
CA MET A 44 0.39 -1.40 4.26
C MET A 44 1.15 -0.08 4.13
N ASN A 45 0.45 1.05 3.96
CA ASN A 45 1.10 2.36 3.89
C ASN A 45 1.88 2.69 5.16
N ALA A 46 1.33 2.38 6.34
CA ALA A 46 2.03 2.58 7.60
C ALA A 46 3.32 1.74 7.69
N VAL A 47 3.26 0.48 7.26
CA VAL A 47 4.43 -0.42 7.24
C VAL A 47 5.50 0.05 6.25
N VAL A 48 5.10 0.45 5.04
CA VAL A 48 6.02 0.95 4.01
C VAL A 48 6.70 2.24 4.48
N ASN A 49 5.97 3.16 5.10
CA ASN A 49 6.54 4.39 5.64
C ASN A 49 7.54 4.10 6.78
N LEU A 50 7.22 3.19 7.69
CA LEU A 50 8.15 2.74 8.72
C LEU A 50 9.44 2.16 8.11
N TRP A 51 9.34 1.42 7.00
CA TRP A 51 10.51 0.90 6.30
C TRP A 51 11.29 2.00 5.58
N ARG A 52 10.63 2.99 4.95
CA ARG A 52 11.29 4.16 4.36
C ARG A 52 12.16 4.88 5.38
N ASP A 53 11.62 5.13 6.57
CA ASP A 53 12.34 5.77 7.68
C ASP A 53 13.55 4.94 8.12
N LYS A 54 13.42 3.62 8.20
CA LYS A 54 14.51 2.71 8.56
C LYS A 54 15.61 2.63 7.50
N ILE A 55 15.24 2.68 6.22
CA ILE A 55 16.18 2.59 5.10
C ILE A 55 16.85 3.95 4.87
N GLY A 56 16.21 5.06 5.24
CA GLY A 56 16.71 6.41 5.03
C GLY A 56 16.40 6.95 3.63
N VAL A 57 15.28 6.53 3.04
CA VAL A 57 14.84 6.94 1.71
C VAL A 57 13.88 8.12 1.83
N ASN A 58 14.03 9.12 0.98
CA ASN A 58 13.10 10.26 0.94
C ASN A 58 11.76 9.89 0.26
N ASP A 59 10.83 10.84 0.20
CA ASP A 59 9.52 10.61 -0.42
C ASP A 59 9.63 10.19 -1.90
N ASP A 60 10.62 10.73 -2.60
CA ASP A 60 10.90 10.47 -4.01
C ASP A 60 11.64 9.14 -4.27
N GLY A 61 12.01 8.38 -3.23
CA GLY A 61 12.70 7.10 -3.39
C GLY A 61 14.23 7.19 -3.46
N TRP A 62 14.82 8.36 -3.22
CA TRP A 62 16.26 8.58 -3.32
C TRP A 62 16.98 8.41 -1.98
N VAL A 63 18.25 8.02 -2.09
CA VAL A 63 19.21 7.98 -0.99
C VAL A 63 20.48 8.72 -1.42
N SER A 64 21.19 9.32 -0.47
CA SER A 64 22.53 9.89 -0.72
C SER A 64 23.51 8.80 -1.15
N ASN A 65 24.48 9.16 -1.99
CA ASN A 65 25.52 8.22 -2.43
C ASN A 65 26.28 7.59 -1.24
N GLU A 66 26.57 8.35 -0.17
CA GLU A 66 27.25 7.81 1.02
C GLU A 66 26.40 6.77 1.77
N GLY A 67 25.07 6.91 1.73
CA GLY A 67 24.11 6.05 2.41
C GLY A 67 23.60 4.87 1.58
N TYR A 68 23.91 4.80 0.28
CA TYR A 68 23.35 3.80 -0.63
C TYR A 68 23.67 2.36 -0.19
N ALA A 69 24.93 2.08 0.17
CA ALA A 69 25.34 0.74 0.59
C ALA A 69 24.58 0.27 1.85
N ASP A 70 24.36 1.17 2.81
CA ASP A 70 23.61 0.88 4.03
C ASP A 70 22.12 0.72 3.77
N ALA A 71 21.55 1.51 2.85
CA ALA A 71 20.16 1.37 2.41
C ALA A 71 19.91 0.01 1.72
N VAL A 72 20.81 -0.41 0.80
CA VAL A 72 20.74 -1.72 0.13
C VAL A 72 20.84 -2.87 1.15
N LYS A 73 21.74 -2.75 2.11
CA LYS A 73 21.87 -3.74 3.19
C LYS A 73 20.60 -3.81 4.04
N THR A 74 20.02 -2.66 4.36
CA THR A 74 18.83 -2.56 5.22
C THR A 74 17.58 -3.09 4.51
N THR A 75 17.36 -2.74 3.24
CA THR A 75 16.22 -3.25 2.46
C THR A 75 16.28 -4.77 2.29
N LYS A 76 17.49 -5.32 2.04
CA LYS A 76 17.69 -6.77 1.97
C LYS A 76 17.35 -7.45 3.29
N ARG A 77 17.84 -6.93 4.41
CA ARG A 77 17.54 -7.46 5.75
C ARG A 77 16.03 -7.46 6.03
N LEU A 78 15.33 -6.36 5.72
CA LEU A 78 13.88 -6.26 5.94
C LEU A 78 13.09 -7.27 5.09
N LYS A 79 13.50 -7.47 3.83
CA LYS A 79 12.89 -8.48 2.96
C LYS A 79 13.13 -9.90 3.48
N ASP A 80 14.35 -10.20 3.92
CA ASP A 80 14.72 -11.51 4.47
C ASP A 80 13.96 -11.81 5.78
N GLU A 81 13.81 -10.81 6.66
CA GLU A 81 13.00 -10.92 7.89
C GLU A 81 11.53 -11.26 7.57
N LEU A 82 10.94 -10.57 6.60
CA LEU A 82 9.56 -10.83 6.18
C LEU A 82 9.40 -12.21 5.53
N LEU A 83 10.33 -12.61 4.67
CA LEU A 83 10.36 -13.95 4.08
C LEU A 83 10.48 -15.03 5.16
N GLY A 84 11.31 -14.81 6.17
CA GLY A 84 11.45 -15.72 7.32
C GLY A 84 10.12 -15.89 8.08
N GLU A 85 9.37 -14.81 8.29
CA GLU A 85 8.04 -14.88 8.89
C GLU A 85 7.03 -15.65 8.01
N MET A 86 7.02 -15.41 6.70
CA MET A 86 6.13 -16.12 5.76
C MET A 86 6.44 -17.61 5.72
N MET A 87 7.70 -17.99 5.53
CA MET A 87 8.16 -19.39 5.56
C MET A 87 7.94 -20.06 6.92
N GLY A 88 7.81 -19.29 8.00
CA GLY A 88 7.43 -19.75 9.34
C GLY A 88 5.95 -20.12 9.50
N GLY A 89 5.17 -20.15 8.41
CA GLY A 89 3.77 -20.56 8.39
C GLY A 89 2.77 -19.39 8.36
N LYS A 90 3.24 -18.15 8.13
CA LYS A 90 2.36 -16.98 7.94
C LYS A 90 2.00 -16.70 6.48
N GLY A 91 2.65 -17.35 5.52
CA GLY A 91 2.33 -17.22 4.09
C GLY A 91 2.55 -18.52 3.34
N ASP A 92 1.91 -18.64 2.18
CA ASP A 92 2.09 -19.77 1.27
C ASP A 92 3.11 -19.46 0.14
N GLU A 93 3.27 -20.40 -0.80
CA GLU A 93 4.19 -20.25 -1.93
C GLU A 93 3.77 -19.13 -2.89
N GLU A 94 2.47 -18.86 -3.00
CA GLU A 94 1.94 -17.76 -3.82
C GLU A 94 2.26 -16.41 -3.16
N ASP A 95 2.06 -16.28 -1.85
CA ASP A 95 2.42 -15.10 -1.06
C ASP A 95 3.91 -14.74 -1.22
N ILE A 96 4.78 -15.74 -1.13
CA ILE A 96 6.23 -15.57 -1.30
C ILE A 96 6.55 -15.09 -2.72
N SER A 97 5.92 -15.70 -3.74
CA SER A 97 6.08 -15.30 -5.14
C SER A 97 5.64 -13.86 -5.38
N LEU A 98 4.51 -13.45 -4.80
CA LEU A 98 3.99 -12.09 -4.85
C LEU A 98 4.93 -11.11 -4.14
N LEU A 99 5.47 -11.46 -2.97
CA LEU A 99 6.45 -10.63 -2.27
C LEU A 99 7.72 -10.41 -3.12
N HIS A 100 8.21 -11.43 -3.81
CA HIS A 100 9.37 -11.28 -4.68
C HIS A 100 9.10 -10.30 -5.83
N LYS A 101 7.93 -10.38 -6.45
CA LYS A 101 7.51 -9.54 -7.58
C LYS A 101 7.13 -8.11 -7.17
N GLY A 102 6.51 -7.94 -6.01
CA GLY A 102 5.91 -6.69 -5.54
C GLY A 102 6.68 -6.00 -4.42
N TRP A 103 7.96 -6.32 -4.22
CA TRP A 103 8.75 -5.69 -3.16
C TRP A 103 8.87 -4.17 -3.42
N PRO A 104 8.45 -3.30 -2.47
CA PRO A 104 8.36 -1.85 -2.73
C PRO A 104 9.69 -1.14 -2.98
N PHE A 105 10.81 -1.74 -2.56
CA PHE A 105 12.15 -1.16 -2.63
C PHE A 105 13.04 -1.99 -3.55
N GLN A 106 12.51 -2.40 -4.70
CA GLN A 106 13.31 -3.01 -5.76
C GLN A 106 14.31 -1.99 -6.29
N ASP A 107 15.55 -2.43 -6.42
CA ASP A 107 16.58 -1.69 -7.12
C ASP A 107 16.24 -1.74 -8.62
N HIS A 108 16.08 -0.58 -9.25
CA HIS A 108 15.86 -0.48 -10.68
C HIS A 108 17.15 0.06 -11.30
N GLU A 109 17.63 -0.60 -12.35
CA GLU A 109 18.70 -0.02 -13.17
C GLU A 109 18.19 1.30 -13.76
N GLU A 110 19.01 2.35 -13.66
CA GLU A 110 18.75 3.60 -14.38
C GLU A 110 18.80 3.29 -15.88
N VAL A 111 17.70 3.56 -16.60
CA VAL A 111 17.66 3.41 -18.05
C VAL A 111 18.17 4.72 -18.66
N ASP A 112 19.34 4.66 -19.30
CA ASP A 112 19.97 5.77 -20.05
C ASP A 112 19.07 6.34 -21.18
#